data_AF-A0A3D5KRD9-F1
#
_entry.id   AF-A0A3D5KRD9-F1
#
_cell.length_a   1.000
_cell.length_b   1.000
_cell.length_c   1.000
_cell.angle_alpha   90.00
_cell.angle_beta   90.00
_cell.angle_gamma   90.00
#
_symmetry.space_group_name_H-M   'P 1'
#
loop_
_entity.id
_entity.type
_entity.pdbx_description
1 polymer ?
#
loop_
_entity_poly.entity_id
_entity_poly.type
_entity_poly.pdbx_seq_one_letter_code
_entity_poly.pdbx_strand_id
1 'polypeptide(L)'
;MVKCCVEKIVAWLRQPFHLLDTVRSRWQLVIFCGVFGCVFLTVFKPFNMSTWFPEAETPLFVIITFFSATGMAALALSQFAFRALFKIELTTRISFLLWTLFEFFIISIAAHFINFIFTHHPLFDFNEYLETITYTFLVLVLPYFLMILFLYLQQQLVVVEELTLKVAQPMANENISISDENDKVVLSLAAKNILYFKSEDNYVLLFYQIENKI
;
A
#
# COMPACT_ATOMS: atom_id res chain seq x y z
N MET A 1 -20.41 16.64 16.77
CA MET A 1 -19.06 16.02 16.83
C MET A 1 -18.96 14.75 15.97
N VAL A 2 -19.90 13.80 16.05
CA VAL A 2 -19.89 12.54 15.26
C VAL A 2 -19.92 12.75 13.74
N LYS A 3 -20.76 13.67 13.22
CA LYS A 3 -20.85 13.95 11.76
C LYS A 3 -19.50 14.39 11.14
N CYS A 4 -18.75 15.25 11.83
CA CYS A 4 -17.44 15.72 11.36
C CYS A 4 -16.39 14.59 11.31
N CYS A 5 -16.46 13.62 12.23
CA CYS A 5 -15.56 12.47 12.22
C CYS A 5 -15.87 11.52 11.04
N VAL A 6 -17.15 11.27 10.78
CA VAL A 6 -17.60 10.47 9.63
C VAL A 6 -17.18 11.10 8.31
N GLU A 7 -17.36 12.42 8.16
CA GLU A 7 -16.94 13.14 6.95
C GLU A 7 -15.44 13.06 6.69
N LYS A 8 -14.61 13.18 7.74
CA LYS A 8 -13.15 12.99 7.63
C LYS A 8 -12.77 11.58 7.18
N ILE A 9 -13.44 10.55 7.72
CA ILE A 9 -13.19 9.16 7.34
C ILE A 9 -13.57 8.93 5.88
N VAL A 10 -14.74 9.41 5.45
CA VAL A 10 -15.20 9.30 4.06
C VAL A 10 -14.25 10.04 3.10
N ALA A 11 -13.77 11.23 3.48
CA ALA A 11 -12.78 11.96 2.70
C ALA A 11 -11.45 11.19 2.58
N TRP A 12 -10.97 10.59 3.67
CA TRP A 12 -9.75 9.76 3.67
C TRP A 12 -9.92 8.50 2.78
N LEU A 13 -11.09 7.88 2.82
CA LEU A 13 -11.44 6.69 2.03
C LEU A 13 -11.50 6.97 0.51
N ARG A 14 -11.83 8.20 0.11
CA ARG A 14 -11.87 8.62 -1.30
C ARG A 14 -10.52 9.04 -1.86
N GLN A 15 -9.45 9.06 -1.06
CA GLN A 15 -8.12 9.40 -1.54
C GLN A 15 -7.60 8.39 -2.57
N PRO A 16 -6.76 8.83 -3.51
CA PRO A 16 -6.23 7.95 -4.55
C PRO A 16 -5.35 6.85 -3.96
N PHE A 17 -5.41 5.67 -4.58
CA PHE A 17 -4.60 4.51 -4.22
C PHE A 17 -3.82 4.04 -5.45
N HIS A 18 -2.50 3.92 -5.34
CA HIS A 18 -1.63 3.57 -6.48
C HIS A 18 -0.53 2.56 -6.10
N LEU A 19 -0.61 1.94 -4.91
CA LEU A 19 0.44 1.04 -4.40
C LEU A 19 0.58 -0.24 -5.23
N LEU A 20 -0.52 -0.72 -5.83
CA LEU A 20 -0.59 -1.97 -6.57
C LEU A 20 -0.70 -1.77 -8.09
N ASP A 21 -0.41 -0.57 -8.60
CA ASP A 21 -0.51 -0.29 -10.03
C ASP A 21 0.62 -0.97 -10.80
N THR A 22 1.82 -1.01 -10.22
CA THR A 22 2.99 -1.64 -10.85
C THR A 22 2.93 -3.17 -10.75
N VAL A 23 3.38 -3.85 -11.82
CA VAL A 23 3.49 -5.32 -11.87
C VAL A 23 4.43 -5.84 -10.76
N ARG A 24 5.49 -5.09 -10.43
CA ARG A 24 6.42 -5.42 -9.35
C ARG A 24 5.72 -5.48 -8.00
N SER A 25 4.93 -4.46 -7.64
CA SER A 25 4.18 -4.42 -6.38
C SER A 25 3.20 -5.60 -6.27
N ARG A 26 2.54 -5.97 -7.37
CA ARG A 26 1.62 -7.11 -7.41
C ARG A 26 2.33 -8.43 -7.15
N TRP A 27 3.49 -8.65 -7.77
CA TRP A 27 4.31 -9.83 -7.49
C TRP A 27 4.81 -9.88 -6.05
N GLN A 28 5.25 -8.73 -5.50
CA GLN A 28 5.66 -8.67 -4.10
C GLN A 28 4.50 -9.06 -3.17
N LEU A 29 3.27 -8.61 -3.45
CA LEU A 29 2.07 -9.03 -2.73
C LEU A 29 1.80 -10.52 -2.82
N VAL A 30 1.75 -11.07 -4.03
CA VAL A 30 1.47 -12.50 -4.25
C VAL A 30 2.50 -13.38 -3.55
N ILE A 31 3.78 -13.10 -3.75
CA ILE A 31 4.89 -13.89 -3.18
C ILE A 31 4.91 -13.75 -1.67
N PHE A 32 4.81 -12.53 -1.14
CA PHE A 32 4.84 -12.31 0.31
C PHE A 32 3.67 -13.01 1.00
N CYS A 33 2.44 -12.87 0.51
CA CYS A 33 1.28 -13.52 1.10
C CYS A 33 1.35 -15.05 0.98
N GLY A 34 1.80 -15.59 -0.16
CA GLY A 34 1.95 -17.03 -0.35
C GLY A 34 3.01 -17.65 0.55
N VAL A 35 4.21 -17.04 0.60
CA VAL A 35 5.30 -17.50 1.46
C VAL A 35 4.95 -17.35 2.93
N PHE A 36 4.42 -16.19 3.33
CA PHE A 36 4.00 -15.95 4.70
C PHE A 36 2.92 -16.95 5.12
N GLY A 37 1.88 -17.16 4.29
CA GLY A 37 0.81 -18.12 4.57
C GLY A 37 1.34 -19.54 4.75
N CYS A 38 2.23 -19.99 3.86
CA CYS A 38 2.86 -21.30 3.96
C CYS A 38 3.66 -21.48 5.25
N VAL A 39 4.51 -20.50 5.59
CA VAL A 39 5.31 -20.53 6.83
C VAL A 39 4.40 -20.46 8.05
N PHE A 40 3.40 -19.57 8.04
CA PHE A 40 2.48 -19.36 9.14
C PHE A 40 1.69 -20.63 9.47
N LEU A 41 1.09 -21.26 8.47
CA LEU A 41 0.32 -22.50 8.64
C LEU A 41 1.23 -23.66 9.08
N THR A 42 2.45 -23.75 8.55
CA THR A 42 3.38 -24.84 8.87
C THR A 42 3.93 -24.73 10.30
N VAL A 43 4.35 -23.54 10.71
CA VAL A 43 5.01 -23.30 12.00
C VAL A 43 4.00 -23.23 13.15
N PHE A 44 2.92 -22.47 12.98
CA PHE A 44 1.99 -22.20 14.07
C PHE A 44 0.83 -23.20 14.13
N LYS A 45 0.49 -23.85 13.00
CA LYS A 45 -0.67 -24.75 12.88
C LYS A 45 -1.91 -24.19 13.60
N PRO A 46 -2.35 -22.97 13.21
CA PRO A 46 -3.41 -22.27 13.90
C PRO A 46 -4.73 -23.06 13.84
N PHE A 47 -5.71 -22.67 14.66
CA PHE A 47 -7.09 -23.19 14.61
C PHE A 47 -7.21 -24.70 14.86
N ASN A 48 -6.22 -25.30 15.53
CA ASN A 48 -6.16 -26.75 15.77
C ASN A 48 -6.19 -27.57 14.47
N MET A 49 -5.58 -27.05 13.39
CA MET A 49 -5.65 -27.67 12.07
C MET A 49 -4.99 -29.06 11.98
N SER A 50 -4.26 -29.48 13.01
CA SER A 50 -3.74 -30.84 13.12
C SER A 50 -4.82 -31.92 13.19
N THR A 51 -6.06 -31.56 13.57
CA THR A 51 -7.18 -32.51 13.68
C THR A 51 -8.17 -32.43 12.51
N TRP A 52 -7.93 -31.57 11.52
CA TRP A 52 -8.88 -31.34 10.42
C TRP A 52 -8.88 -32.45 9.38
N PHE A 53 -7.76 -33.19 9.26
CA PHE A 53 -7.57 -34.23 8.26
C PHE A 53 -7.23 -35.58 8.92
N PRO A 54 -8.08 -36.13 9.80
CA PRO A 54 -7.78 -37.36 10.54
C PRO A 54 -7.73 -38.60 9.64
N GLU A 55 -8.47 -38.58 8.52
CA GLU A 55 -8.59 -39.69 7.57
C GLU A 55 -7.64 -39.55 6.36
N ALA A 56 -6.89 -38.44 6.28
CA ALA A 56 -5.99 -38.22 5.15
C ALA A 56 -4.71 -39.05 5.29
N GLU A 57 -4.42 -39.89 4.29
CA GLU A 57 -3.14 -40.61 4.18
C GLU A 57 -1.96 -39.66 3.87
N THR A 58 -2.25 -38.43 3.43
CA THR A 58 -1.27 -37.43 3.06
C THR A 58 -0.76 -36.68 4.29
N PRO A 59 0.56 -36.49 4.44
CA PRO A 59 1.09 -35.75 5.58
C PRO A 59 0.62 -34.28 5.57
N LEU A 60 0.30 -33.75 6.76
CA LEU A 60 -0.27 -32.41 6.93
C LEU A 60 0.54 -31.30 6.25
N PHE A 61 1.87 -31.39 6.23
CA PHE A 61 2.69 -30.36 5.58
C PHE A 61 2.42 -30.29 4.07
N VAL A 62 2.17 -31.42 3.40
CA VAL A 62 1.83 -31.46 1.97
C VAL A 62 0.50 -30.79 1.75
N ILE A 63 -0.51 -31.10 2.58
CA ILE A 63 -1.83 -30.45 2.53
C ILE A 63 -1.67 -28.92 2.69
N ILE A 64 -0.89 -28.46 3.66
CA ILE A 64 -0.59 -27.02 3.85
C ILE A 64 0.05 -26.40 2.61
N THR A 65 0.99 -27.10 1.96
CA THR A 65 1.60 -26.59 0.72
C THR A 65 0.58 -26.45 -0.40
N PHE A 66 -0.39 -27.37 -0.53
CA PHE A 66 -1.48 -27.24 -1.49
C PHE A 66 -2.41 -26.06 -1.19
N PHE A 67 -2.80 -25.86 0.07
CA PHE A 67 -3.57 -24.68 0.47
C PHE A 67 -2.84 -23.38 0.14
N SER A 68 -1.55 -23.31 0.45
CA SER A 68 -0.73 -22.11 0.24
C SER A 68 -0.48 -21.85 -1.24
N ALA A 69 -0.18 -22.88 -2.02
CA ALA A 69 0.02 -22.78 -3.47
C ALA A 69 -1.26 -22.36 -4.18
N THR A 70 -2.40 -22.94 -3.81
CA THR A 70 -3.71 -22.59 -4.37
C THR A 70 -4.11 -21.16 -3.99
N GLY A 71 -3.90 -20.74 -2.74
CA GLY A 71 -4.14 -19.35 -2.33
C GLY A 71 -3.26 -18.35 -3.08
N MET A 72 -1.97 -18.67 -3.27
CA MET A 72 -1.06 -17.87 -4.07
C MET A 72 -1.49 -17.80 -5.54
N ALA A 73 -1.92 -18.91 -6.13
CA ALA A 73 -2.41 -18.96 -7.50
C ALA A 73 -3.71 -18.16 -7.67
N ALA A 74 -4.65 -18.27 -6.73
CA ALA A 74 -5.89 -17.50 -6.71
C ALA A 74 -5.63 -16.00 -6.60
N LEU A 75 -4.69 -15.58 -5.73
CA LEU A 75 -4.27 -14.19 -5.59
C LEU A 75 -3.54 -13.68 -6.85
N ALA A 76 -2.71 -14.50 -7.49
CA ALA A 76 -2.09 -14.14 -8.76
C ALA A 76 -3.15 -13.98 -9.87
N LEU A 77 -4.12 -14.91 -9.93
CA LEU A 77 -5.22 -14.87 -10.89
C LEU A 77 -6.06 -13.60 -10.71
N SER A 78 -6.37 -13.21 -9.47
CA SER A 78 -7.10 -11.96 -9.24
C SER A 78 -6.30 -10.74 -9.70
N GLN A 79 -5.03 -10.63 -9.28
CA GLN A 79 -4.17 -9.47 -9.55
C GLN A 79 -3.82 -9.26 -11.03
N PHE A 80 -3.70 -10.35 -11.79
CA PHE A 80 -3.28 -10.29 -13.20
C PHE A 80 -4.44 -10.56 -14.16
N ALA A 81 -5.19 -11.65 -13.99
CA ALA A 81 -6.24 -12.01 -14.95
C ALA A 81 -7.51 -11.22 -14.71
N PHE A 82 -8.06 -11.21 -13.49
CA PHE A 82 -9.34 -10.53 -13.25
C PHE A 82 -9.22 -9.02 -13.38
N ARG A 83 -8.15 -8.41 -12.88
CA ARG A 83 -7.91 -6.97 -13.13
C ARG A 83 -7.82 -6.62 -14.61
N ALA A 84 -7.15 -7.47 -15.41
CA ALA A 84 -7.03 -7.23 -16.85
C ALA A 84 -8.36 -7.46 -17.58
N LEU A 85 -9.07 -8.55 -17.28
CA LEU A 85 -10.32 -8.94 -17.93
C LEU A 85 -11.44 -7.93 -17.67
N PHE A 86 -11.58 -7.51 -16.41
CA PHE A 86 -12.62 -6.58 -15.98
C PHE A 86 -12.18 -5.12 -16.00
N LYS A 87 -10.95 -4.82 -16.46
CA LYS A 87 -10.35 -3.48 -16.51
C LYS A 87 -10.49 -2.72 -15.18
N ILE A 88 -10.16 -3.41 -14.10
CA ILE A 88 -10.38 -2.90 -12.74
C ILE A 88 -9.23 -1.97 -12.36
N GLU A 89 -9.57 -0.69 -12.19
CA GLU A 89 -8.68 0.34 -11.72
C GLU A 89 -8.95 0.64 -10.24
N LEU A 90 -7.92 0.51 -9.40
CA LEU A 90 -8.02 0.78 -7.97
C LEU A 90 -7.88 2.27 -7.66
N THR A 91 -8.74 3.08 -8.26
CA THR A 91 -8.64 4.54 -8.22
C THR A 91 -8.71 5.14 -6.82
N THR A 92 -9.36 4.47 -5.87
CA THR A 92 -9.58 4.95 -4.50
C THR A 92 -9.30 3.87 -3.46
N ARG A 93 -9.08 4.28 -2.20
CA ARG A 93 -8.91 3.33 -1.09
C ARG A 93 -10.15 2.45 -0.88
N ILE A 94 -11.35 2.97 -1.12
CA ILE A 94 -12.58 2.15 -1.08
C ILE A 94 -12.55 1.07 -2.16
N SER A 95 -12.20 1.43 -3.41
CA SER A 95 -12.07 0.46 -4.50
C SER A 95 -11.07 -0.63 -4.13
N PHE A 96 -9.94 -0.25 -3.55
CA PHE A 96 -8.94 -1.19 -3.04
C PHE A 96 -9.48 -2.11 -1.92
N LEU A 97 -10.21 -1.57 -0.94
CA LEU A 97 -10.79 -2.39 0.14
C LEU A 97 -11.82 -3.39 -0.39
N LEU A 98 -12.73 -2.94 -1.26
CA LEU A 98 -13.72 -3.81 -1.91
C LEU A 98 -13.03 -4.88 -2.77
N TRP A 99 -11.98 -4.51 -3.48
CA TRP A 99 -11.17 -5.46 -4.24
C TRP A 99 -10.52 -6.50 -3.33
N THR A 100 -9.91 -6.09 -2.23
CA THR A 100 -9.27 -7.00 -1.27
C THR A 100 -10.28 -8.01 -0.70
N LEU A 101 -11.51 -7.57 -0.38
CA LEU A 101 -12.58 -8.45 0.07
C LEU A 101 -12.97 -9.47 -1.01
N PHE A 102 -13.07 -9.03 -2.26
CA PHE A 102 -13.32 -9.92 -3.39
C PHE A 102 -12.17 -10.93 -3.60
N GLU A 103 -10.92 -10.53 -3.40
CA GLU A 103 -9.77 -11.45 -3.46
C GLU A 103 -9.84 -12.52 -2.38
N PHE A 104 -10.17 -12.14 -1.14
CA PHE A 104 -10.31 -13.08 -0.04
C PHE A 104 -11.44 -14.08 -0.30
N PHE A 105 -12.54 -13.63 -0.92
CA PHE A 105 -13.63 -14.49 -1.36
C PHE A 105 -13.20 -15.49 -2.43
N ILE A 106 -12.41 -15.09 -3.42
CA ILE A 106 -11.90 -16.03 -4.45
C ILE A 106 -10.94 -17.04 -3.82
N ILE A 107 -10.06 -16.59 -2.93
CA ILE A 107 -9.11 -17.47 -2.24
C ILE A 107 -9.86 -18.45 -1.34
N SER A 108 -10.94 -18.04 -0.66
CA SER A 108 -11.73 -18.96 0.16
C SER A 108 -12.44 -20.01 -0.66
N ILE A 109 -12.93 -19.68 -1.86
CA ILE A 109 -13.49 -20.67 -2.80
C ILE A 109 -12.41 -21.70 -3.19
N ALA A 110 -11.22 -21.21 -3.53
CA ALA A 110 -10.11 -22.08 -3.92
C ALA A 110 -9.62 -22.97 -2.76
N ALA A 111 -9.57 -22.42 -1.54
CA ALA A 111 -9.25 -23.17 -0.33
C ALA A 111 -10.33 -24.22 0.01
N HIS A 112 -11.61 -23.87 -0.13
CA HIS A 112 -12.73 -24.80 0.08
C HIS A 112 -12.67 -25.98 -0.90
N PHE A 113 -12.29 -25.71 -2.16
CA PHE A 113 -12.09 -26.76 -3.15
C PHE A 113 -10.93 -27.70 -2.79
N ILE A 114 -9.85 -27.18 -2.21
CA ILE A 114 -8.76 -28.02 -1.68
C ILE A 114 -9.24 -28.83 -0.48
N ASN A 115 -10.02 -28.23 0.42
CA ASN A 115 -10.57 -28.94 1.57
C ASN A 115 -11.41 -30.14 1.11
N PHE A 116 -12.32 -29.93 0.16
CA PHE A 116 -13.12 -30.96 -0.48
C PHE A 116 -12.28 -32.16 -0.98
N ILE A 117 -11.16 -31.89 -1.66
CA ILE A 117 -10.29 -32.94 -2.20
C ILE A 117 -9.71 -33.83 -1.10
N PHE A 118 -9.38 -33.26 0.07
CA PHE A 118 -8.71 -33.99 1.15
C PHE A 118 -9.65 -34.58 2.19
N THR A 119 -10.83 -33.99 2.43
CA THR A 119 -11.80 -34.46 3.43
C THR A 119 -12.95 -35.27 2.86
N HIS A 120 -13.16 -35.24 1.53
CA HIS A 120 -14.32 -35.85 0.86
C HIS A 120 -15.68 -35.38 1.40
N HIS A 121 -15.73 -34.22 2.09
CA HIS A 121 -16.97 -33.58 2.50
C HIS A 121 -17.81 -33.16 1.27
N PRO A 122 -19.11 -32.85 1.43
CA PRO A 122 -19.91 -32.32 0.32
C PRO A 122 -19.34 -31.00 -0.20
N LEU A 123 -19.19 -30.87 -1.53
CA LEU A 123 -18.76 -29.62 -2.18
C LEU A 123 -19.58 -28.40 -1.75
N PHE A 124 -20.88 -28.60 -1.52
CA PHE A 124 -21.86 -27.55 -1.25
C PHE A 124 -22.33 -27.56 0.21
N ASP A 125 -21.39 -27.57 1.16
CA ASP A 125 -21.70 -27.26 2.56
C ASP A 125 -21.46 -25.77 2.83
N PHE A 126 -22.55 -25.05 3.11
CA PHE A 126 -22.50 -23.60 3.38
C PHE A 126 -21.85 -23.29 4.73
N ASN A 127 -22.03 -24.14 5.74
CA ASN A 127 -21.45 -23.90 7.07
C ASN A 127 -19.94 -24.10 7.02
N GLU A 128 -19.47 -25.16 6.36
CA GLU A 128 -18.05 -25.42 6.13
C GLU A 128 -17.40 -24.29 5.31
N TYR A 129 -18.10 -23.78 4.30
CA TYR A 129 -17.63 -22.64 3.53
C TYR A 129 -17.50 -21.37 4.39
N LEU A 130 -18.46 -21.09 5.28
CA LEU A 130 -18.40 -19.95 6.20
C LEU A 130 -17.24 -20.05 7.20
N GLU A 131 -16.88 -21.24 7.65
CA GLU A 131 -15.68 -21.45 8.45
C GLU A 131 -14.41 -21.21 7.60
N THR A 132 -14.37 -21.77 6.39
CA THR A 132 -13.24 -21.63 5.47
C THR A 132 -12.95 -20.18 5.12
N ILE A 133 -13.97 -19.36 4.83
CA ILE A 133 -13.78 -17.93 4.55
C ILE A 133 -13.30 -17.18 5.79
N THR A 134 -13.74 -17.57 6.98
CA THR A 134 -13.28 -16.99 8.25
C THR A 134 -11.80 -17.28 8.46
N TYR A 135 -11.36 -18.54 8.34
CA TYR A 135 -9.94 -18.89 8.47
C TYR A 135 -9.09 -18.23 7.37
N THR A 136 -9.58 -18.21 6.13
CA THR A 136 -8.91 -17.54 5.01
C THR A 136 -8.67 -16.06 5.33
N PHE A 137 -9.70 -15.37 5.83
CA PHE A 137 -9.59 -13.97 6.24
C PHE A 137 -8.54 -13.79 7.34
N LEU A 138 -8.60 -14.59 8.41
CA LEU A 138 -7.67 -14.48 9.54
C LEU A 138 -6.21 -14.71 9.11
N VAL A 139 -5.97 -15.66 8.20
CA VAL A 139 -4.63 -15.96 7.69
C VAL A 139 -4.12 -14.85 6.77
N LEU A 140 -4.96 -14.26 5.92
CA LEU A 140 -4.53 -13.31 4.90
C LEU A 140 -4.49 -11.85 5.36
N VAL A 141 -5.33 -11.44 6.32
CA VAL A 141 -5.44 -10.02 6.69
C VAL A 141 -4.10 -9.46 7.16
N LEU A 142 -3.34 -10.25 7.92
CA LEU A 142 -2.06 -9.87 8.48
C LEU A 142 -0.97 -9.70 7.41
N PRO A 143 -0.62 -10.72 6.59
CA PRO A 143 0.40 -10.56 5.56
C PRO A 143 0.03 -9.54 4.50
N TYR A 144 -1.25 -9.46 4.12
CA TYR A 144 -1.71 -8.47 3.17
C TYR A 144 -1.49 -7.06 3.71
N PHE A 145 -1.89 -6.80 4.96
CA PHE A 145 -1.67 -5.51 5.60
C PHE A 145 -0.18 -5.16 5.73
N LEU A 146 0.66 -6.10 6.18
CA LEU A 146 2.10 -5.88 6.30
C LEU A 146 2.75 -5.55 4.96
N MET A 147 2.35 -6.22 3.88
CA MET A 147 2.89 -5.94 2.56
C MET A 147 2.45 -4.55 2.04
N ILE A 148 1.19 -4.18 2.23
CA ILE A 148 0.68 -2.86 1.84
C ILE A 148 1.38 -1.75 2.62
N LEU A 149 1.59 -1.96 3.92
CA LEU A 149 2.37 -1.06 4.76
C LEU A 149 3.82 -0.94 4.26
N PHE A 150 4.45 -2.06 3.91
CA PHE A 150 5.80 -2.06 3.36
C PHE A 150 5.89 -1.26 2.04
N LEU A 151 4.97 -1.48 1.10
CA LEU A 151 4.92 -0.73 -0.16
C LEU A 151 4.71 0.77 0.10
N TYR A 152 3.85 1.11 1.06
CA TYR A 152 3.60 2.49 1.44
C TYR A 152 4.87 3.16 1.98
N LEU A 153 5.57 2.50 2.89
CA LEU A 153 6.83 3.00 3.44
C LEU A 153 7.89 3.18 2.35
N GLN A 154 8.00 2.25 1.40
CA GLN A 154 8.94 2.38 0.29
C GLN A 154 8.64 3.62 -0.58
N GLN A 155 7.37 3.86 -0.91
CA GLN A 155 7.00 5.07 -1.67
C GLN A 155 7.28 6.36 -0.89
N GLN A 156 6.98 6.39 0.41
CA GLN A 156 7.25 7.58 1.23
C GLN A 156 8.74 7.88 1.35
N LEU A 157 9.59 6.86 1.44
CA LEU A 157 11.05 7.05 1.49
C LEU A 157 11.59 7.70 0.20
N VAL A 158 11.09 7.28 -0.97
CA VAL A 158 11.47 7.89 -2.25
C VAL A 158 11.05 9.36 -2.31
N VAL A 159 9.83 9.68 -1.88
CA VAL A 159 9.34 11.07 -1.83
C VAL A 159 10.18 11.93 -0.89
N VAL A 160 10.53 11.41 0.28
CA VAL A 160 11.40 12.12 1.24
C VAL A 160 12.78 12.36 0.63
N GLU A 161 13.39 11.36 0.00
CA GLU A 161 14.69 11.49 -0.66
C GLU A 161 14.66 12.55 -1.76
N GLU A 162 13.66 12.53 -2.64
CA GLU A 162 13.47 13.53 -3.70
C GLU A 162 13.30 14.94 -3.14
N LEU A 163 12.52 15.11 -2.06
CA LEU A 163 12.34 16.39 -1.40
C LEU A 163 13.64 16.86 -0.74
N THR A 164 14.39 15.96 -0.10
CA THR A 164 15.69 16.32 0.49
C THR A 164 16.69 16.74 -0.57
N LEU A 165 16.72 16.10 -1.73
CA LEU A 165 17.57 16.51 -2.86
C LEU A 165 17.14 17.86 -3.42
N LYS A 166 15.83 18.13 -3.55
CA LYS A 166 15.31 19.44 -4.00
C LYS A 166 15.61 20.56 -3.01
N VAL A 167 15.59 20.28 -1.72
CA VAL A 167 15.93 21.25 -0.66
C VAL A 167 17.45 21.42 -0.52
N ALA A 168 18.22 20.34 -0.72
CA ALA A 168 19.68 20.35 -0.65
C ALA A 168 20.35 20.88 -1.92
N GLN A 169 19.65 20.90 -3.06
CA GLN A 169 20.02 21.76 -4.18
C GLN A 169 19.97 23.19 -3.67
N PRO A 170 21.12 23.87 -3.57
CA PRO A 170 21.09 25.18 -2.99
C PRO A 170 20.35 26.09 -3.98
N MET A 171 19.34 26.81 -3.51
CA MET A 171 18.83 28.04 -4.15
C MET A 171 19.95 29.07 -4.45
N ALA A 172 21.20 28.75 -4.11
CA ALA A 172 22.41 29.53 -4.22
C ALA A 172 22.70 30.18 -5.57
N ASN A 173 22.06 29.78 -6.67
CA ASN A 173 22.28 30.39 -7.97
C ASN A 173 21.00 30.89 -8.66
N GLU A 174 19.82 30.76 -8.05
CA GLU A 174 18.65 31.47 -8.57
C GLU A 174 18.75 32.94 -8.19
N ASN A 175 18.83 33.80 -9.21
CA ASN A 175 18.81 35.24 -9.03
C ASN A 175 17.36 35.69 -8.79
N ILE A 176 17.11 36.23 -7.62
CA ILE A 176 15.84 36.87 -7.26
C ILE A 176 15.90 38.31 -7.76
N SER A 177 15.03 38.64 -8.73
CA SER A 177 14.83 40.00 -9.22
C SER A 177 13.76 40.71 -8.39
N ILE A 178 14.14 41.83 -7.78
CA ILE A 178 13.25 42.71 -7.02
C ILE A 178 12.90 43.89 -7.93
N SER A 179 11.60 44.05 -8.17
CA SER A 179 11.04 45.12 -8.99
C SER A 179 10.41 46.20 -8.12
N ASP A 180 10.42 47.43 -8.64
CA ASP A 180 9.71 48.57 -8.07
C ASP A 180 8.20 48.51 -8.36
N GLU A 181 7.43 49.44 -7.80
CA GLU A 181 6.00 49.69 -8.05
C GLU A 181 5.62 49.86 -9.54
N ASN A 182 6.60 50.18 -10.39
CA ASN A 182 6.45 50.31 -11.85
C ASN A 182 6.92 49.06 -12.63
N ASP A 183 7.04 47.90 -11.97
CA ASP A 183 7.56 46.63 -12.52
C ASP A 183 8.99 46.71 -13.10
N LYS A 184 9.72 47.78 -12.80
CA LYS A 184 11.11 47.94 -13.23
C LYS A 184 12.01 47.22 -12.24
N VAL A 185 12.81 46.27 -12.73
CA VAL A 185 13.81 45.56 -11.91
C VAL A 185 14.83 46.55 -11.36
N VAL A 186 14.87 46.68 -10.04
CA VAL A 186 15.78 47.59 -9.31
C VAL A 186 17.04 46.84 -8.89
N LEU A 187 16.90 45.56 -8.53
CA LEU A 187 18.00 44.76 -7.99
C LEU A 187 17.81 43.29 -8.32
N SER A 188 18.90 42.60 -8.68
CA SER A 188 18.90 41.15 -8.94
C SER A 188 20.08 40.52 -8.22
N LEU A 189 19.80 39.61 -7.29
CA LEU A 189 20.80 39.00 -6.42
C LEU A 189 20.54 37.50 -6.32
N ALA A 190 21.60 36.71 -6.19
CA ALA A 190 21.46 35.30 -5.87
C ALA A 190 20.74 35.13 -4.51
N ALA A 191 19.78 34.22 -4.42
CA ALA A 191 18.98 34.01 -3.21
C ALA A 191 19.83 33.75 -1.95
N LYS A 192 21.00 33.12 -2.10
CA LYS A 192 21.98 32.91 -1.01
C LYS A 192 22.55 34.19 -0.38
N ASN A 193 22.55 35.29 -1.12
CA ASN A 193 23.13 36.55 -0.67
C ASN A 193 22.09 37.38 0.11
N ILE A 194 20.81 37.04 0.05
CA ILE A 194 19.76 37.75 0.77
C ILE A 194 19.68 37.21 2.21
N LEU A 195 19.79 38.11 3.19
CA LEU A 195 19.76 37.75 4.60
C LEU A 195 18.33 37.81 5.14
N TYR A 196 17.68 38.96 5.01
CA TYR A 196 16.30 39.18 5.42
C TYR A 196 15.74 40.47 4.83
N PHE A 197 14.41 40.58 4.88
CA PHE A 197 13.67 41.78 4.56
C PHE A 197 13.13 42.40 5.84
N LYS A 198 13.18 43.72 5.95
CA LYS A 198 12.56 44.47 7.04
C LYS A 198 11.54 45.45 6.45
N SER A 199 10.31 45.37 6.92
CA SER A 199 9.28 46.36 6.59
C SER A 199 9.47 47.61 7.44
N GLU A 200 9.48 48.78 6.81
CA GLU A 200 9.56 50.10 7.46
C GLU A 200 8.53 51.03 6.81
N ASP A 201 7.38 51.21 7.45
CA ASP A 201 6.25 52.05 7.02
C ASP A 201 5.88 51.93 5.53
N ASN A 202 6.56 52.69 4.64
CA ASN A 202 6.32 52.76 3.20
C ASN A 202 7.43 52.12 2.34
N TYR A 203 8.45 51.53 2.95
CA TYR A 203 9.61 50.94 2.27
C TYR A 203 9.94 49.54 2.81
N VAL A 204 10.58 48.73 1.98
CA VAL A 204 11.17 47.45 2.40
C VAL A 204 12.68 47.58 2.33
N LEU A 205 13.34 47.44 3.47
CA LEU A 205 14.80 47.37 3.55
C LEU A 205 15.24 45.93 3.27
N LEU A 206 16.05 45.76 2.23
CA LEU A 206 16.68 44.49 1.90
C LEU A 206 18.10 44.46 2.46
N PHE A 207 18.39 43.45 3.29
CA PHE A 207 19.73 43.19 3.80
C PHE A 207 20.34 42.02 3.03
N TYR A 208 21.50 42.24 2.43
CA TYR A 208 22.18 41.25 1.61
C TYR A 208 23.70 41.31 1.82
N GLN A 209 24.39 40.20 1.59
CA GLN A 209 25.83 40.07 1.82
C GLN A 209 26.56 39.85 0.49
N ILE A 210 27.54 40.70 0.19
CA ILE A 210 28.44 40.56 -0.98
C ILE A 210 29.88 40.67 -0.46
N GLU A 211 30.74 39.72 -0.82
CA GLU A 211 32.18 39.74 -0.48
C GLU A 211 32.47 39.97 1.03
N ASN A 212 31.70 39.33 1.91
CA ASN A 212 31.84 39.46 3.37
C ASN A 212 31.59 40.87 3.95
N LYS A 213 30.91 41.73 3.20
CA LYS A 213 30.37 43.00 3.70
C LYS A 213 28.84 42.92 3.73
N ILE A 214 28.28 43.42 4.83
CA ILE A 214 26.84 43.59 5.07
C ILE A 214 26.46 45.01 4.65
#